data_AF-A0A661G8K1-F1
#
_entry.id   AF-A0A661G8K1-F1
#
_cell.length_a   1.000
_cell.length_b   1.000
_cell.length_c   1.000
_cell.angle_alpha   90.00
_cell.angle_beta   90.00
_cell.angle_gamma   90.00
#
_symmetry.space_group_name_H-M   'P 1'
#
loop_
_entity.id
_entity.type
_entity.pdbx_description
1 polymer ?
#
loop_
_entity_poly.entity_id
_entity_poly.type
_entity_poly.pdbx_seq_one_letter_code
_entity_poly.pdbx_strand_id
1 'polypeptide(L)'
;MTGSAKLTCIVLIACFQLPQAVSAQESKTDTNQEATKPLGDMTPEERRVVIDAMSDEERAALKAKNKAAMDKRRAEWQAMTPAERQAKRKELQERREAMTPEEREAMSQRREAAKQRQKDKQSKRPPDAQQDPPL
;
A
#
# COMPACT_ATOMS: atom_id res chain seq x y z
N MET A 1 -30.68 38.66 -45.70
CA MET A 1 -31.82 38.64 -44.76
C MET A 1 -31.41 37.75 -43.60
N THR A 2 -30.50 38.15 -42.69
CA THR A 2 -30.72 38.97 -41.47
C THR A 2 -31.98 38.59 -40.67
N GLY A 3 -31.77 38.08 -39.46
CA GLY A 3 -32.79 37.85 -38.42
C GLY A 3 -32.34 36.76 -37.45
N SER A 4 -31.51 37.04 -36.42
CA SER A 4 -31.87 37.54 -35.08
C SER A 4 -32.88 36.67 -34.32
N ALA A 5 -32.39 35.97 -33.27
CA ALA A 5 -33.03 35.91 -31.96
C ALA A 5 -32.04 35.36 -30.93
N LYS A 6 -31.31 36.25 -30.25
CA LYS A 6 -30.65 35.96 -28.99
C LYS A 6 -31.72 36.00 -27.91
N LEU A 7 -32.14 34.85 -27.39
CA LEU A 7 -33.04 34.80 -26.23
C LEU A 7 -32.20 34.64 -24.96
N THR A 8 -31.99 35.78 -24.33
CA THR A 8 -31.38 35.97 -23.04
C THR A 8 -32.36 35.51 -21.97
N CYS A 9 -32.18 34.32 -21.39
CA CYS A 9 -32.86 33.95 -20.14
C CYS A 9 -31.87 34.07 -18.97
N ILE A 10 -31.83 35.29 -18.43
CA ILE A 10 -31.36 35.58 -17.09
C ILE A 10 -32.41 35.01 -16.14
N VAL A 11 -32.14 33.84 -15.55
CA VAL A 11 -32.87 33.38 -14.37
C VAL A 11 -31.95 33.61 -13.17
N LEU A 12 -32.22 34.73 -12.51
CA LEU A 12 -31.82 35.07 -11.16
C LEU A 12 -32.30 33.96 -10.21
N ILE A 13 -31.44 33.00 -9.88
CA ILE A 13 -31.66 32.11 -8.74
C ILE A 13 -30.96 32.74 -7.54
N ALA A 14 -31.82 33.39 -6.76
CA ALA A 14 -31.71 33.81 -5.37
C ALA A 14 -30.48 33.34 -4.60
N CYS A 15 -29.83 34.32 -3.99
CA CYS A 15 -28.98 34.22 -2.82
C CYS A 15 -29.56 33.27 -1.77
N PHE A 16 -29.11 32.02 -1.75
CA PHE A 16 -29.25 31.16 -0.60
C PHE A 16 -28.04 31.42 0.31
N GLN A 17 -28.14 32.49 1.10
CA GLN A 17 -27.25 32.75 2.23
C GLN A 17 -27.52 31.70 3.29
N LEU A 18 -26.78 30.59 3.21
CA LEU A 18 -26.68 29.64 4.31
C LEU A 18 -25.80 30.24 5.41
N PRO A 19 -26.20 30.11 6.69
CA PRO A 19 -25.43 30.60 7.82
C PRO A 19 -24.08 29.88 7.90
N GLN A 20 -23.01 30.69 7.90
CA GLN A 20 -21.65 30.32 8.29
C GLN A 20 -21.64 30.00 9.79
N ALA A 21 -22.08 28.82 10.18
CA ALA A 21 -21.96 28.34 11.54
C ALA A 21 -21.80 26.83 11.50
N VAL A 22 -20.55 26.39 11.54
CA VAL A 22 -20.02 25.43 12.52
C VAL A 22 -18.51 25.57 12.33
N SER A 23 -17.90 26.35 13.22
CA SER A 23 -16.48 26.26 13.51
C SER A 23 -16.23 24.84 13.97
N ALA A 24 -15.88 23.95 13.02
CA ALA A 24 -15.19 22.73 13.34
C ALA A 24 -13.92 23.17 14.07
N GLN A 25 -13.91 23.01 15.39
CA GLN A 25 -12.66 23.01 16.14
C GLN A 25 -11.85 21.87 15.53
N GLU A 26 -10.94 22.25 14.63
CA GLU A 26 -9.78 21.45 14.29
C GLU A 26 -9.07 21.19 15.62
N SER A 27 -9.41 20.06 16.25
CA SER A 27 -8.57 19.48 17.28
C SER A 27 -7.28 19.14 16.55
N LYS A 28 -6.36 20.11 16.55
CA LYS A 28 -4.96 19.89 16.27
C LYS A 28 -4.50 18.92 17.34
N THR A 29 -4.68 17.63 17.06
CA THR A 29 -3.75 16.65 17.58
C THR A 29 -2.42 17.12 17.01
N ASP A 30 -1.68 17.87 17.82
CA ASP A 30 -0.25 18.02 17.69
C ASP A 30 0.34 16.63 17.88
N THR A 31 0.09 15.77 16.88
CA THR A 31 0.81 14.52 16.67
C THR A 31 2.18 15.02 16.30
N ASN A 32 2.99 15.21 17.34
CA ASN A 32 4.43 15.40 17.28
C ASN A 32 4.92 14.47 16.17
N GLN A 33 5.19 15.03 14.99
CA GLN A 33 5.77 14.32 13.85
C GLN A 33 7.23 14.05 14.21
N GLU A 34 7.42 13.28 15.28
CA GLU A 34 8.65 12.57 15.50
C GLU A 34 8.88 11.78 14.23
N ALA A 35 10.04 11.98 13.60
CA ALA A 35 10.37 11.39 12.31
C ALA A 35 10.39 9.86 12.45
N THR A 36 9.20 9.23 12.38
CA THR A 36 9.06 7.79 12.45
C THR A 36 9.76 7.25 11.23
N LYS A 37 10.86 6.55 11.46
CA LYS A 37 11.58 5.82 10.41
C LYS A 37 10.56 5.03 9.59
N PRO A 38 10.64 5.05 8.26
CA PRO A 38 9.70 4.26 7.46
C PRO A 38 9.80 2.80 7.91
N LEU A 39 8.66 2.12 8.04
CA LEU A 39 8.58 0.74 8.54
C LEU A 39 9.56 -0.23 7.83
N GLY A 40 9.99 0.10 6.60
CA GLY A 40 11.02 -0.65 5.87
C GLY A 40 12.37 -0.73 6.58
N ASP A 41 12.77 0.34 7.27
CA ASP A 41 14.09 0.49 7.90
C ASP A 41 14.13 -0.03 9.33
N MET A 42 12.97 -0.32 9.91
CA MET A 42 12.85 -0.87 11.26
C MET A 42 13.14 -2.38 11.27
N THR A 43 13.68 -2.86 12.40
CA THR A 43 13.82 -4.30 12.64
C THR A 43 12.44 -4.99 12.68
N PRO A 44 12.36 -6.31 12.44
CA PRO A 44 11.09 -7.03 12.51
C PRO A 44 10.36 -6.88 13.85
N GLU A 45 11.08 -6.77 14.97
CA GLU A 45 10.47 -6.65 16.29
C GLU A 45 9.98 -5.22 16.57
N GLU A 46 10.76 -4.19 16.21
CA GLU A 46 10.29 -2.80 16.30
C GLU A 46 9.04 -2.56 15.44
N ARG A 47 8.99 -3.13 14.24
CA ARG A 47 7.78 -3.09 13.39
C ARG A 47 6.57 -3.67 14.10
N ARG A 48 6.73 -4.77 14.85
CA ARG A 48 5.60 -5.37 15.57
C ARG A 48 5.09 -4.45 16.65
N VAL A 49 5.99 -3.89 17.46
CA VAL A 49 5.61 -2.93 18.51
C VAL A 49 4.86 -1.74 17.93
N VAL A 50 5.32 -1.16 16.82
CA VAL A 50 4.62 -0.06 16.15
C VAL A 50 3.24 -0.50 15.65
N ILE A 51 3.14 -1.67 15.02
CA ILE A 51 1.86 -2.17 14.50
C ILE A 51 0.90 -2.52 15.66
N ASP A 52 1.39 -3.08 16.75
CA ASP A 52 0.58 -3.47 17.91
C ASP A 52 0.10 -2.25 18.71
N ALA A 53 0.83 -1.13 18.65
CA ALA A 53 0.42 0.15 19.21
C ALA A 53 -0.63 0.89 18.36
N MET A 54 -0.83 0.50 17.08
CA MET A 54 -1.86 1.10 16.22
C MET A 54 -3.27 0.61 16.59
N SER A 55 -4.24 1.49 16.45
CA SER A 55 -5.66 1.12 16.51
C SER A 55 -6.01 0.10 15.42
N ASP A 56 -7.11 -0.64 15.61
CA ASP A 56 -7.59 -1.59 14.60
C ASP A 56 -7.92 -0.90 13.26
N GLU A 57 -8.45 0.32 13.33
CA GLU A 57 -8.76 1.14 12.15
C GLU A 57 -7.51 1.54 11.38
N GLU A 58 -6.47 2.02 12.07
CA GLU A 58 -5.17 2.35 11.44
C GLU A 58 -4.52 1.10 10.84
N ARG A 59 -4.59 -0.04 11.53
CA ARG A 59 -4.08 -1.32 11.00
C ARG A 59 -4.85 -1.76 9.76
N ALA A 60 -6.17 -1.60 9.74
CA ALA A 60 -7.00 -1.90 8.57
C ALA A 60 -6.65 -0.98 7.39
N ALA A 61 -6.51 0.33 7.64
CA ALA A 61 -6.11 1.30 6.64
C ALA A 61 -4.72 1.01 6.06
N LEU A 62 -3.75 0.66 6.90
CA LEU A 62 -2.39 0.29 6.47
C LEU A 62 -2.41 -0.97 5.60
N LYS A 63 -3.19 -1.99 5.97
CA LYS A 63 -3.38 -3.20 5.16
C LYS A 63 -4.03 -2.89 3.81
N ALA A 64 -5.07 -2.07 3.79
CA ALA A 64 -5.75 -1.65 2.56
C ALA A 64 -4.80 -0.88 1.63
N LYS A 65 -4.02 0.06 2.17
CA LYS A 65 -2.98 0.80 1.43
C LYS A 65 -1.92 -0.13 0.85
N ASN A 66 -1.41 -1.07 1.64
CA ASN A 66 -0.42 -2.05 1.17
C ASN A 66 -0.98 -2.96 0.07
N LYS A 67 -2.24 -3.40 0.21
CA LYS A 67 -2.94 -4.19 -0.82
C LYS A 67 -3.06 -3.41 -2.12
N ALA A 68 -3.55 -2.18 -2.06
CA ALA A 68 -3.68 -1.30 -3.23
C ALA A 68 -2.33 -1.05 -3.93
N ALA A 69 -1.26 -0.86 -3.16
CA ALA A 69 0.08 -0.69 -3.71
C ALA A 69 0.58 -1.95 -4.44
N MET A 70 0.28 -3.15 -3.91
CA MET A 70 0.63 -4.41 -4.56
C MET A 70 -0.20 -4.66 -5.82
N ASP A 71 -1.50 -4.37 -5.77
CA ASP A 71 -2.40 -4.49 -6.92
C ASP A 71 -1.97 -3.54 -8.05
N LYS A 72 -1.59 -2.30 -7.72
CA LYS A 72 -1.01 -1.36 -8.68
C LYS A 72 0.24 -1.92 -9.36
N ARG A 73 1.20 -2.43 -8.59
CA ARG A 73 2.42 -3.05 -9.15
C ARG A 73 2.11 -4.25 -10.04
N ARG A 74 1.11 -5.06 -9.68
CA ARG A 74 0.66 -6.20 -10.49
C ARG A 74 0.03 -5.71 -11.79
N ALA A 75 -0.81 -4.69 -11.75
CA ALA A 75 -1.42 -4.10 -12.93
C ALA A 75 -0.36 -3.50 -13.86
N GLU A 76 0.60 -2.75 -13.33
CA GLU A 76 1.75 -2.24 -14.09
C GLU A 76 2.53 -3.37 -14.76
N TRP A 77 2.77 -4.47 -14.05
CA TRP A 77 3.46 -5.63 -14.60
C TRP A 77 2.66 -6.33 -15.71
N GLN A 78 1.34 -6.43 -15.57
CA GLN A 78 0.46 -7.04 -16.57
C GLN A 78 0.30 -6.14 -17.81
N ALA A 79 0.33 -4.83 -17.62
CA ALA A 79 0.28 -3.85 -18.70
C ALA A 79 1.56 -3.82 -19.56
N MET A 80 2.69 -4.29 -19.03
CA MET A 80 3.93 -4.40 -19.82
C MET A 80 3.80 -5.42 -20.96
N THR A 81 4.34 -5.05 -22.11
CA THR A 81 4.49 -5.94 -23.27
C THR A 81 5.42 -7.12 -22.93
N PRO A 82 5.36 -8.23 -23.69
CA PRO A 82 6.29 -9.35 -23.51
C PRO A 82 7.77 -8.94 -23.61
N ALA A 83 8.09 -8.02 -24.52
CA ALA A 83 9.46 -7.51 -24.72
C ALA A 83 9.94 -6.71 -23.50
N GLU A 84 9.12 -5.81 -22.96
CA GLU A 84 9.44 -5.05 -21.75
C GLU A 84 9.59 -5.96 -20.52
N ARG A 85 8.70 -6.95 -20.37
CA ARG A 85 8.84 -7.96 -19.31
C ARG A 85 10.14 -8.73 -19.43
N GLN A 86 10.55 -9.08 -20.65
CA GLN A 86 11.84 -9.75 -20.87
C GLN A 86 13.02 -8.84 -20.54
N ALA A 87 12.98 -7.58 -20.95
CA ALA A 87 14.02 -6.60 -20.62
C ALA A 87 14.14 -6.42 -19.09
N LYS A 88 13.02 -6.26 -18.39
CA LYS A 88 13.00 -6.12 -16.93
C LYS A 88 13.48 -7.39 -16.20
N ARG A 89 13.19 -8.57 -16.75
CA ARG A 89 13.76 -9.84 -16.24
C ARG A 89 15.27 -9.91 -16.44
N LYS A 90 15.78 -9.49 -17.59
CA LYS A 90 17.23 -9.41 -17.86
C LYS A 90 17.91 -8.44 -16.90
N GLU A 91 17.36 -7.24 -16.72
CA GLU A 91 17.88 -6.25 -15.75
C GLU A 91 17.96 -6.82 -14.33
N LEU A 92 16.90 -7.51 -13.88
CA LEU A 92 16.90 -8.17 -12.56
C LEU A 92 17.93 -9.30 -12.47
N GLN A 93 18.14 -10.03 -13.56
CA GLN A 93 19.15 -11.09 -13.63
C GLN A 93 20.56 -10.50 -13.60
N GLU A 94 20.84 -9.48 -14.41
CA GLU A 94 22.12 -8.76 -14.43
C GLU A 94 22.44 -8.16 -13.07
N ARG A 95 21.45 -7.55 -12.40
CA ARG A 95 21.62 -7.06 -11.02
C ARG A 95 21.98 -8.18 -10.04
N ARG A 96 21.41 -9.37 -10.22
CA ARG A 96 21.73 -10.54 -9.39
C ARG A 96 23.13 -11.09 -9.70
N GLU A 97 23.52 -11.07 -10.96
CA GLU A 97 24.86 -11.47 -11.41
C GLU A 97 25.93 -10.46 -10.99
N ALA A 98 25.57 -9.18 -10.85
CA ALA A 98 26.45 -8.13 -10.34
C ALA A 98 26.67 -8.19 -8.82
N MET A 99 25.84 -8.92 -8.06
CA MET A 99 26.05 -9.07 -6.61
C MET A 99 27.34 -9.81 -6.31
N THR A 100 28.02 -9.37 -5.25
CA THR A 100 29.21 -10.04 -4.73
C THR A 100 28.85 -11.44 -4.19
N PRO A 101 29.83 -12.37 -4.07
CA PRO A 101 29.59 -13.66 -3.46
C PRO A 101 28.99 -13.55 -2.05
N GLU A 102 29.49 -12.63 -1.23
CA GLU A 102 29.00 -12.38 0.13
C GLU A 102 27.52 -11.92 0.14
N GLU A 103 27.14 -11.01 -0.77
CA GLU A 103 25.75 -10.56 -0.90
C GLU A 103 24.82 -11.69 -1.35
N ARG A 104 25.27 -12.55 -2.26
CA ARG A 104 24.50 -13.71 -2.70
C ARG A 104 24.32 -14.73 -1.58
N GLU A 105 25.34 -14.96 -0.77
CA GLU A 105 25.27 -15.82 0.41
C GLU A 105 24.30 -15.25 1.44
N ALA A 106 24.38 -13.95 1.76
CA ALA A 106 23.45 -13.29 2.66
C ALA A 106 21.99 -13.40 2.17
N MET A 107 21.77 -13.22 0.86
CA MET A 107 20.45 -13.41 0.25
C MET A 107 19.97 -14.87 0.36
N SER A 108 20.85 -15.84 0.12
CA SER A 108 20.56 -17.28 0.23
C SER A 108 20.19 -17.66 1.66
N GLN A 109 21.00 -17.25 2.64
CA GLN A 109 20.73 -17.49 4.07
C GLN A 109 19.40 -16.88 4.50
N ARG A 110 19.10 -15.65 4.06
CA ARG A 110 17.81 -15.00 4.34
C ARG A 110 16.64 -15.79 3.74
N ARG A 111 16.81 -16.36 2.55
CA ARG A 111 15.79 -17.18 1.89
C ARG A 111 15.56 -18.50 2.64
N GLU A 112 16.62 -19.18 3.05
CA GLU A 112 16.51 -20.43 3.81
C GLU A 112 15.90 -20.19 5.20
N ALA A 113 16.31 -19.13 5.90
CA ALA A 113 15.69 -18.74 7.16
C ALA A 113 14.18 -18.43 6.99
N ALA A 114 13.78 -17.81 5.89
CA ALA A 114 12.38 -17.55 5.58
C ALA A 114 11.59 -18.85 5.30
N LYS A 115 12.16 -19.79 4.55
CA LYS A 115 11.55 -21.12 4.31
C LYS A 115 11.40 -21.90 5.61
N GLN A 116 12.43 -21.92 6.45
CA GLN A 116 12.38 -22.60 7.74
C GLN A 116 11.27 -22.02 8.63
N ARG A 117 11.17 -20.69 8.71
CA ARG A 117 10.07 -20.01 9.42
C ARG A 117 8.69 -20.38 8.87
N GLN A 118 8.55 -20.57 7.56
CA GLN A 118 7.28 -21.02 6.97
C GLN A 118 6.97 -22.46 7.36
N LYS A 119 7.96 -23.35 7.31
CA LYS A 119 7.82 -24.75 7.74
C LYS A 119 7.44 -24.86 9.22
N ASP A 120 8.08 -24.07 10.08
CA ASP A 120 7.78 -24.03 11.51
C ASP A 120 6.37 -23.49 11.78
N LYS A 121 5.90 -22.53 10.98
CA LYS A 121 4.50 -22.06 11.05
C LYS A 121 3.52 -23.13 10.60
N GLN A 122 3.87 -23.91 9.58
CA GLN A 122 3.04 -25.02 9.11
C GLN A 122 2.97 -26.15 10.13
N SER A 123 4.08 -26.49 10.79
CA SER A 123 4.08 -27.54 11.83
C SER A 123 3.38 -27.13 13.12
N LYS A 124 3.35 -25.83 13.44
CA LYS A 124 2.64 -25.28 14.62
C LYS A 124 1.17 -24.95 14.36
N ARG A 125 0.67 -25.09 13.13
CA ARG A 125 -0.76 -24.92 12.86
C ARG A 125 -1.52 -26.09 13.49
N PRO A 126 -2.54 -25.84 14.33
CA PRO A 126 -3.37 -26.92 14.83
C PRO A 126 -4.04 -27.65 13.64
N PRO A 127 -4.14 -28.99 13.68
CA PRO A 127 -4.68 -29.79 12.58
C PRO A 127 -6.11 -29.36 12.19
N ASP A 128 -6.88 -28.82 13.15
CA ASP A 128 -8.26 -28.38 12.94
C ASP A 128 -8.39 -27.07 12.14
N ALA A 129 -7.31 -26.28 12.04
CA ALA A 129 -7.28 -25.05 11.23
C ALA A 129 -7.06 -25.31 9.72
N GLN A 130 -7.06 -26.58 9.29
CA GLN A 130 -7.02 -26.99 7.89
C GLN A 130 -8.40 -27.28 7.30
N GLN A 131 -9.48 -27.07 8.04
CA GLN A 131 -10.82 -27.11 7.46
C GLN A 131 -10.98 -25.94 6.48
N ASP A 132 -11.16 -26.28 5.20
CA ASP A 132 -11.41 -25.30 4.14
C ASP A 132 -12.57 -24.39 4.55
N PRO A 133 -12.51 -23.07 4.25
CA PRO A 133 -13.64 -22.20 4.49
C PRO A 133 -14.88 -22.80 3.79
N PRO A 134 -16.04 -22.87 4.47
CA PRO A 134 -17.24 -23.41 3.85
C PRO A 134 -17.53 -22.64 2.55
N LEU A 135 -17.82 -23.40 1.48
CA LEU A 135 -18.14 -22.91 0.14
C LEU A 135 -19.41 -22.03 0.15
#